data_AF-A0A920FUL4-F1
#
_entry.id   AF-A0A920FUL4-F1
#
_cell.length_a   1.000
_cell.length_b   1.000
_cell.length_c   1.000
_cell.angle_alpha   90.00
_cell.angle_beta   90.00
_cell.angle_gamma   90.00
#
_symmetry.space_group_name_H-M   'P 1'
#
loop_
_entity.id
_entity.type
_entity.pdbx_description
1 polymer ?
#
loop_
_entity_poly.entity_id
_entity_poly.type
_entity_poly.pdbx_seq_one_letter_code
_entity_poly.pdbx_strand_id
1 'polypeptide(L)' 'MFDKILNEFSTPFYLYKEETIIAKTKILKELNLDFSHKFHFAVKANPNLAILNLLKRQGLVLR' A
#
# COMPACT_ATOMS: atom_id res chain seq x y z
N MET A 1 -4.11 -19.93 -8.29
CA MET A 1 -3.62 -19.12 -7.15
C MET A 1 -4.77 -18.70 -6.25
N PHE A 2 -5.85 -18.13 -6.81
CA PHE A 2 -7.08 -17.85 -6.07
C PHE A 2 -7.64 -19.10 -5.34
N ASP A 3 -7.68 -20.26 -5.99
CA ASP A 3 -8.23 -21.48 -5.36
C ASP A 3 -7.43 -21.92 -4.12
N LYS A 4 -6.11 -21.70 -4.10
CA LYS A 4 -5.28 -21.99 -2.92
C LYS A 4 -5.66 -21.08 -1.75
N ILE A 5 -5.86 -19.79 -2.03
CA ILE A 5 -6.26 -18.79 -1.02
C ILE A 5 -7.66 -19.12 -0.50
N LEU A 6 -8.60 -19.47 -1.37
CA LEU A 6 -9.99 -19.81 -0.98
C LEU A 6 -10.08 -21.10 -0.16
N ASN A 7 -9.17 -22.04 -0.39
CA ASN A 7 -9.08 -23.26 0.40
C ASN A 7 -8.40 -23.06 1.76
N GLU A 8 -7.54 -22.04 1.90
CA GLU A 8 -6.80 -21.74 3.12
C GLU A 8 -7.55 -20.75 4.04
N PHE A 9 -8.24 -19.77 3.46
CA PHE A 9 -8.94 -18.72 4.20
C PHE A 9 -10.44 -18.73 3.92
N SER A 10 -11.23 -18.81 4.99
CA SER A 10 -12.69 -18.69 4.92
C SER A 10 -13.13 -17.27 4.59
N THR A 11 -14.31 -17.15 3.95
CA THR A 11 -14.88 -15.87 3.51
C THR A 11 -15.85 -15.28 4.54
N PRO A 12 -16.01 -13.94 4.60
CA PRO A 12 -15.38 -12.93 3.77
C PRO A 12 -13.98 -12.51 4.25
N PHE A 13 -13.09 -12.17 3.31
CA PHE A 13 -11.80 -11.57 3.59
C PHE A 13 -11.44 -10.50 2.54
N TYR A 14 -10.52 -9.61 2.90
CA TYR A 14 -9.93 -8.65 1.97
C TYR A 14 -8.64 -9.22 1.38
N LEU A 15 -8.53 -9.20 0.05
CA LEU A 15 -7.31 -9.59 -0.66
C LEU A 15 -6.64 -8.35 -1.26
N TYR A 16 -5.39 -8.11 -0.88
CA TYR A 16 -4.61 -6.97 -1.37
C TYR A 16 -3.50 -7.46 -2.30
N LYS A 17 -3.26 -6.71 -3.38
CA LYS A 17 -2.15 -6.96 -4.31
C LYS A 17 -0.98 -6.02 -4.00
N GLU A 18 0.11 -6.58 -3.49
CA GLU A 18 1.30 -5.81 -3.08
C GLU A 18 1.89 -4.99 -4.24
N GLU A 19 1.97 -5.58 -5.45
CA GLU A 19 2.57 -4.91 -6.61
C GLU A 19 1.79 -3.65 -7.01
N THR A 20 0.48 -3.64 -6.80
CA THR A 20 -0.36 -2.47 -7.06
C THR A 20 0.00 -1.32 -6.11
N ILE A 21 0.20 -1.61 -4.82
CA ILE A 21 0.60 -0.59 -3.84
C ILE A 21 1.97 -0.03 -4.21
N ILE A 22 2.95 -0.90 -4.52
CA ILE A 22 4.30 -0.49 -4.92
C ILE A 22 4.24 0.40 -6.18
N ALA A 23 3.54 -0.03 -7.23
CA ALA A 23 3.42 0.74 -8.48
C ALA A 23 2.82 2.13 -8.25
N LYS A 24 1.80 2.26 -7.39
CA LYS A 24 1.20 3.55 -7.05
C LYS A 24 2.17 4.45 -6.28
N THR A 25 2.92 3.90 -5.33
CA THR A 25 3.94 4.70 -4.61
C THR A 25 5.07 5.16 -5.52
N LYS A 26 5.46 4.35 -6.52
CA LYS A 26 6.45 4.73 -7.54
C LYS A 26 5.98 5.93 -8.36
N ILE A 27 4.74 5.92 -8.83
CA ILE A 27 4.15 7.05 -9.57
C ILE A 27 4.25 8.36 -8.77
N LEU A 28 3.95 8.33 -7.47
CA LEU A 28 4.05 9.52 -6.62
C LEU A 28 5.47 10.08 -6.54
N LYS A 29 6.48 9.20 -6.46
CA LYS A 29 7.90 9.60 -6.40
C LYS A 29 8.44 10.15 -7.72
N GLU A 30 7.85 9.74 -8.84
CA GLU A 30 8.25 10.18 -10.17
C GLU A 30 7.58 11.51 -10.58
N LEU A 31 6.73 12.09 -9.74
CA LEU A 31 6.15 13.40 -9.96
C LEU A 31 7.24 14.48 -9.92
N ASN A 32 7.36 15.25 -11.02
CA ASN A 32 8.24 16.40 -11.09
C ASN A 32 7.57 17.62 -10.43
N LEU A 33 7.67 17.71 -9.11
CA LEU A 33 7.11 18.82 -8.33
C LEU A 33 8.21 19.86 -8.04
N ASP A 34 7.97 21.11 -8.42
CA ASP A 34 8.91 22.22 -8.25
C ASP A 34 8.88 22.81 -6.82
N PHE A 35 8.84 21.93 -5.82
CA PHE A 35 8.88 22.29 -4.40
C PHE A 35 9.29 21.08 -3.54
N SER A 36 9.86 21.35 -2.37
CA SER A 36 10.15 20.31 -1.39
C SER A 36 8.86 19.71 -0.82
N HIS A 37 8.72 18.39 -0.88
CA HIS A 37 7.50 17.71 -0.47
C HIS A 37 7.79 16.36 0.20
N LYS A 38 6.80 15.89 0.96
CA LYS A 38 6.73 14.53 1.49
C LYS A 38 5.33 14.00 1.27
N PHE A 39 5.22 12.74 0.83
CA PHE A 39 3.92 12.09 0.68
C PHE A 39 3.51 11.43 2.00
N HIS A 40 2.35 11.85 2.50
CA HIS A 40 1.75 11.31 3.72
C HIS A 40 0.60 10.38 3.35
N PHE A 41 0.69 9.12 3.77
CA PHE A 41 -0.43 8.20 3.67
C PHE A 41 -1.40 8.44 4.83
N ALA A 42 -2.67 8.68 4.49
CA ALA A 42 -3.75 8.82 5.46
C ALA A 42 -4.11 7.45 6.04
N VAL A 43 -3.66 7.16 7.26
CA VAL A 43 -3.80 5.85 7.92
C VAL A 43 -5.26 5.41 8.04
N LYS A 44 -6.20 6.37 8.14
CA LYS A 44 -7.65 6.10 8.15
C LYS A 44 -8.13 5.33 6.90
N ALA A 45 -7.42 5.42 5.78
CA ALA A 45 -7.78 4.71 4.56
C ALA A 45 -7.51 3.20 4.67
N ASN A 46 -6.43 2.81 5.35
CA ASN A 46 -6.14 1.41 5.65
C ASN A 46 -5.11 1.30 6.80
N PRO A 47 -5.53 0.94 8.04
CA PRO A 47 -4.63 0.86 9.18
C PRO A 47 -3.90 -0.50 9.29
N ASN A 48 -4.04 -1.41 8.32
CA ASN A 48 -3.39 -2.73 8.37
C ASN A 48 -1.86 -2.58 8.45
N LEU A 49 -1.24 -3.17 9.48
CA LEU A 49 0.18 -3.02 9.75
C LEU A 49 1.09 -3.50 8.61
N ALA A 50 0.71 -4.55 7.87
CA ALA A 50 1.50 -5.02 6.74
C ALA A 50 1.52 -3.99 5.60
N ILE A 51 0.36 -3.38 5.32
CA ILE A 51 0.23 -2.29 4.34
C ILE A 51 0.99 -1.05 4.78
N LEU A 52 0.86 -0.65 6.05
CA LEU A 52 1.59 0.50 6.60
C LEU A 52 3.12 0.29 6.54
N ASN A 53 3.60 -0.91 6.88
CA ASN A 53 5.01 -1.26 6.78
C ASN A 53 5.50 -1.26 5.34
N LEU A 54 4.69 -1.76 4.40
CA LEU A 54 4.99 -1.70 2.97
C LEU A 54 5.13 -0.25 2.50
N LEU A 55 4.17 0.62 2.81
CA LEU A 55 4.19 2.04 2.45
C LEU A 55 5.39 2.77 3.06
N LYS A 56 5.75 2.45 4.32
CA LYS A 56 6.95 2.99 4.97
C LYS A 56 8.24 2.55 4.28
N ARG A 57 8.35 1.28 3.84
CA ARG A 57 9.48 0.82 3.00
C ARG A 57 9.52 1.52 1.65
N GLN A 58 8.37 1.92 1.13
CA GLN A 58 8.25 2.78 -0.05
C GLN A 58 8.48 4.27 0.27
N GLY A 59 8.90 4.66 1.47
CA GLY A 59 9.29 6.04 1.79
C GLY A 59 8.14 7.01 2.05
N LEU A 60 6.90 6.53 2.19
CA LEU A 60 5.78 7.37 2.64
C LEU A 60 5.82 7.58 4.15
N VAL A 61 5.35 8.73 4.59
CA VAL A 61 5.12 9.03 6.01
C VAL A 61 3.70 8.59 6.38
N LEU A 62 3.53 7.96 7.53
CA LEU A 62 2.21 7.51 8.01
C LEU A 62 1.60 8.59 8.90
N ARG A 63 0.39 9.08 8.59
CA ARG A 63 -0.33 10.10 9.35
C ARG A 63 -1.82 9.83 9.44
#